data_AF-A0A9D9RVR5-F1
#
_entry.id   AF-A0A9D9RVR5-F1
#
_cell.length_a   1.000
_cell.length_b   1.000
_cell.length_c   1.000
_cell.angle_alpha   90.00
_cell.angle_beta   90.00
_cell.angle_gamma   90.00
#
_symmetry.space_group_name_H-M   'P 1'
#
loop_
_entity.id
_entity.type
_entity.pdbx_description
1 polymer ?
#
loop_
_entity_poly.entity_id
_entity_poly.type
_entity_poly.pdbx_seq_one_letter_code
_entity_poly.pdbx_strand_id
1 'polypeptide(L)'
;MDPITHDQIINEVLHHTQTDPHKRASGLSDFILGAQDGLVNVLGVVLGIAAATNDARIVLVAGLATTFAESISMGAVAFTTTLADADLYQSEREREYRHIVEAPHLEIKEIRD
;
A
#
# COMPACT_ATOMS: atom_id res chain seq x y z
N MET A 1 -14.33 -39.79 2.48
CA MET A 1 -13.88 -38.64 1.66
C MET A 1 -14.84 -37.53 2.03
N ASP A 2 -14.51 -36.79 3.09
CA ASP A 2 -15.42 -35.81 3.69
C ASP A 2 -15.51 -34.55 2.81
N PRO A 3 -16.71 -33.96 2.66
CA PRO A 3 -16.90 -32.78 1.84
C PRO A 3 -16.30 -31.56 2.55
N ILE A 4 -15.37 -30.87 1.88
CA ILE A 4 -14.80 -29.62 2.34
C ILE A 4 -15.94 -28.61 2.51
N THR A 5 -16.09 -28.08 3.73
CA THR A 5 -17.19 -27.18 4.09
C THR A 5 -16.88 -25.77 3.57
N HIS A 6 -17.89 -25.01 3.12
CA HIS A 6 -17.68 -23.68 2.51
C HIS A 6 -16.89 -22.69 3.41
N ASP A 7 -16.94 -22.88 4.73
CA ASP A 7 -16.13 -22.10 5.70
C ASP A 7 -14.63 -22.38 5.61
N GLN A 8 -14.23 -23.59 5.21
CA GLN A 8 -12.81 -23.93 5.03
C GLN A 8 -12.23 -23.16 3.84
N ILE A 9 -13.01 -22.99 2.78
CA ILE A 9 -12.61 -22.22 1.59
C ILE A 9 -12.45 -20.73 1.94
N ILE A 10 -13.31 -20.18 2.79
CA ILE A 10 -13.22 -18.76 3.22
C ILE A 10 -11.98 -18.53 4.10
N ASN A 11 -11.68 -19.45 5.03
CA ASN A 11 -10.46 -19.36 5.84
C ASN A 11 -9.19 -19.56 5.01
N GLU A 12 -9.20 -20.46 4.03
CA GLU A 12 -8.05 -20.74 3.15
C GLU A 12 -7.76 -19.58 2.17
N VAL A 13 -8.79 -18.87 1.70
CA VAL A 13 -8.61 -17.65 0.88
C VAL A 13 -8.09 -16.47 1.72
N LEU A 14 -8.33 -16.45 3.03
CA LEU A 14 -7.72 -15.48 3.96
C LEU A 14 -6.24 -15.82 4.30
N HIS A 15 -5.77 -17.05 4.08
CA HIS A 15 -4.40 -17.50 4.40
C HIS A 15 -3.31 -17.07 3.39
N HIS A 16 -3.67 -16.46 2.26
CA HIS A 16 -2.68 -16.11 1.22
C HIS A 16 -2.83 -14.69 0.69
N THR A 17 -2.48 -13.72 1.53
CA THR A 17 -1.83 -12.49 1.04
C THR A 17 -0.37 -12.54 1.48
N GLN A 18 0.50 -13.02 0.59
CA GLN A 18 1.94 -13.07 0.80
C GLN A 18 2.48 -11.69 1.19
N THR A 19 2.80 -11.49 2.46
CA THR A 19 3.66 -10.41 2.91
C THR A 19 5.11 -10.84 2.72
N ASP A 20 5.69 -10.46 1.59
CA ASP A 20 7.09 -10.72 1.28
C ASP A 20 8.02 -10.11 2.35
N PRO A 21 8.86 -10.91 3.05
CA PRO A 21 9.80 -10.43 4.06
C PRO A 21 11.00 -9.66 3.47
N HIS A 22 11.00 -9.40 2.15
CA HIS A 22 12.06 -8.73 1.41
C HIS A 22 11.78 -7.25 1.11
N LYS A 23 11.06 -6.52 1.97
CA LYS A 23 10.88 -5.04 1.86
C LYS A 23 12.17 -4.21 2.05
N ARG A 24 13.34 -4.81 2.27
CA ARG A 24 14.61 -4.07 2.49
C ARG A 24 15.17 -3.39 1.24
N ALA A 25 14.67 -3.72 0.04
CA ALA A 25 15.02 -3.03 -1.20
C ALA A 25 13.95 -2.02 -1.67
N SER A 26 12.80 -1.91 -0.98
CA SER A 26 11.65 -1.16 -1.54
C SER A 26 11.78 0.35 -1.43
N GLY A 27 12.56 0.90 -0.49
CA GLY A 27 12.60 2.35 -0.28
C GLY A 27 13.02 3.17 -1.51
N LEU A 28 13.95 2.67 -2.32
CA LEU A 28 14.35 3.35 -3.57
C LEU A 28 13.35 3.12 -4.70
N SER A 29 12.83 1.90 -4.85
CA SER A 29 11.86 1.58 -5.89
C SER A 29 10.52 2.29 -5.66
N ASP A 30 10.05 2.34 -4.42
CA ASP A 30 8.84 3.05 -4.01
C ASP A 30 9.00 4.56 -4.21
N PHE A 31 10.21 5.09 -3.95
CA PHE A 31 10.55 6.47 -4.26
C PHE A 31 10.53 6.75 -5.77
N ILE A 32 11.12 5.88 -6.59
CA ILE A 32 11.15 6.04 -8.05
C ILE A 32 9.72 5.97 -8.62
N LEU A 33 8.93 4.99 -8.20
CA LEU A 33 7.53 4.83 -8.63
C LEU A 33 6.69 6.03 -8.18
N GLY A 34 6.83 6.47 -6.93
CA GLY A 34 6.15 7.67 -6.43
C GLY A 34 6.58 8.95 -7.16
N ALA A 35 7.88 9.11 -7.45
CA ALA A 35 8.38 10.24 -8.21
C ALA A 35 7.85 10.25 -9.65
N GLN A 36 7.74 9.08 -10.29
CA GLN A 36 7.17 8.95 -11.62
C GLN A 36 5.71 9.39 -11.64
N ASP A 37 4.89 8.88 -10.72
CA ASP A 37 3.47 9.24 -10.65
C ASP A 37 3.29 10.74 -10.34
N GLY A 38 4.12 11.28 -9.44
CA GLY A 38 4.08 12.69 -9.06
C GLY A 38 4.46 13.61 -10.20
N LEU A 39 5.47 13.24 -11.00
CA LEU A 39 5.85 14.01 -12.19
C LEU A 39 4.73 14.03 -13.23
N VAL A 40 4.08 12.89 -13.49
CA VAL A 40 2.99 12.81 -14.46
C VAL A 40 1.81 13.67 -14.04
N ASN A 41 1.44 13.64 -12.75
CA ASN A 41 0.32 14.42 -12.24
C ASN A 41 0.61 15.93 -12.25
N VAL A 42 1.76 16.38 -11.72
CA VAL A 42 2.17 17.79 -11.80
C VAL A 42 2.20 18.27 -13.26
N LEU A 43 2.79 17.49 -14.17
CA LEU A 43 2.87 17.86 -15.58
C LEU A 43 1.48 17.99 -16.21
N GLY A 44 0.57 17.06 -15.91
CA GLY A 44 -0.82 17.09 -16.39
C GLY A 44 -1.55 18.35 -15.95
N VAL A 45 -1.43 18.72 -14.67
CA VAL A 45 -2.02 19.95 -14.12
C VAL A 45 -1.41 21.19 -14.78
N VAL A 46 -0.08 21.27 -14.85
CA VAL A 46 0.62 22.42 -15.45
C VAL A 46 0.27 22.59 -16.92
N LEU A 47 0.18 21.50 -17.69
CA LEU A 47 -0.25 21.53 -19.09
C LEU A 47 -1.70 21.99 -19.22
N GLY A 48 -2.61 21.54 -18.35
CA GLY A 48 -4.00 22.00 -18.33
C GLY A 48 -4.11 23.50 -18.06
N ILE A 49 -3.31 24.02 -17.14
CA ILE A 49 -3.26 25.46 -16.83
C ILE A 49 -2.65 26.24 -18.00
N ALA A 50 -1.56 25.76 -18.58
CA ALA A 50 -0.93 26.39 -19.74
C ALA A 50 -1.84 26.40 -20.98
N ALA A 51 -2.73 25.41 -21.12
CA ALA A 51 -3.76 25.43 -22.17
C ALA A 51 -4.86 26.46 -21.91
N ALA A 52 -5.09 26.84 -20.66
CA ALA A 52 -6.15 27.78 -20.23
C ALA A 52 -5.68 29.24 -20.14
N THR A 53 -4.37 29.50 -20.06
CA THR A 53 -3.82 30.86 -19.96
C THR A 53 -2.48 31.01 -20.68
N ASN A 54 -2.24 32.19 -21.25
CA ASN A 54 -0.95 32.59 -21.82
C ASN A 54 -0.04 33.31 -20.80
N ASP A 55 -0.49 33.52 -19.57
CA ASP A 55 0.31 34.18 -18.54
C ASP A 55 1.32 33.19 -17.90
N ALA A 56 2.58 33.34 -18.28
CA ALA A 56 3.68 32.52 -17.76
C ALA A 56 3.84 32.60 -16.24
N ARG A 57 3.47 33.72 -15.59
CA ARG A 57 3.56 33.85 -14.13
C ARG A 57 2.53 32.95 -13.45
N ILE A 58 1.32 32.87 -14.01
CA ILE A 58 0.26 32.01 -13.49
C ILE A 58 0.70 30.54 -13.61
N VAL A 59 1.22 30.14 -14.77
CA VAL A 59 1.72 28.77 -14.99
C VAL A 59 2.84 28.40 -14.00
N LEU A 60 3.80 29.31 -13.78
CA LEU A 60 4.91 29.09 -12.85
C LEU A 60 4.45 28.94 -11.40
N VAL A 61 3.62 29.86 -10.92
CA VAL A 61 3.12 29.83 -9.54
C VAL A 61 2.26 28.59 -9.31
N ALA A 62 1.39 28.25 -10.26
CA ALA A 62 0.56 27.07 -10.15
C ALA A 62 1.36 25.77 -10.21
N GLY A 63 2.39 25.70 -11.05
CA GLY A 63 3.30 24.55 -11.09
C GLY A 63 3.99 24.33 -9.75
N LEU A 64 4.60 25.37 -9.19
CA LEU A 64 5.24 25.29 -7.88
C LEU A 64 4.25 24.89 -6.78
N ALA A 65 3.09 25.53 -6.72
CA ALA A 65 2.05 25.21 -5.74
C ALA A 65 1.60 23.74 -5.86
N THR A 66 1.40 23.25 -7.08
CA THR A 66 1.01 21.86 -7.34
C THR A 66 2.11 20.90 -6.89
N THR A 67 3.38 21.16 -7.22
CA THR A 67 4.51 20.32 -6.80
C THR A 67 4.63 20.22 -5.28
N PHE A 68 4.47 21.32 -4.55
CA PHE A 68 4.51 21.30 -3.08
C PHE A 68 3.31 20.54 -2.50
N ALA A 69 2.11 20.78 -3.01
CA ALA A 69 0.92 20.06 -2.56
C ALA A 69 1.05 18.54 -2.79
N GLU A 70 1.54 18.14 -3.96
CA GLU A 70 1.80 16.75 -4.34
C GLU A 70 2.84 16.09 -3.44
N SER A 71 3.98 16.76 -3.20
CA SER A 71 5.03 16.24 -2.33
C SER A 71 4.55 16.02 -0.90
N ILE A 72 3.78 16.96 -0.35
CA ILE A 72 3.19 16.82 1.00
C ILE A 72 2.20 15.66 1.03
N SER A 73 1.32 15.56 0.02
CA SER A 73 0.34 14.48 -0.10
C SER A 73 1.02 13.10 -0.12
N MET A 74 2.03 12.93 -0.98
CA MET A 74 2.79 11.67 -1.07
C MET A 74 3.50 11.31 0.23
N GLY A 75 4.08 12.30 0.91
CA GLY A 75 4.69 12.08 2.23
C GLY A 75 3.67 11.64 3.29
N ALA A 76 2.50 12.29 3.32
CA ALA A 76 1.43 11.97 4.25
C ALA A 76 0.84 10.56 3.99
N VAL A 77 0.67 10.21 2.71
CA VAL A 77 0.23 8.87 2.30
C VAL A 77 1.24 7.82 2.74
N ALA A 78 2.53 8.00 2.44
CA ALA A 78 3.58 7.05 2.82
C ALA A 78 3.66 6.83 4.35
N PHE A 79 3.52 7.91 5.13
CA PHE A 79 3.49 7.83 6.58
C PHE A 79 2.28 7.01 7.09
N THR A 80 1.08 7.32 6.59
CA THR A 80 -0.15 6.63 7.00
C THR A 80 -0.13 5.16 6.59
N THR A 81 0.38 4.84 5.39
CA THR A 81 0.58 3.46 4.93
C THR A 81 1.53 2.71 5.86
N THR A 82 2.63 3.33 6.28
CA THR A 82 3.58 2.70 7.21
C THR A 82 2.95 2.39 8.56
N LEU A 83 2.10 3.30 9.07
CA LEU A 83 1.34 3.06 10.30
C LEU A 83 0.31 1.93 10.12
N ALA A 84 -0.45 1.94 9.02
CA ALA A 84 -1.44 0.91 8.72
C ALA A 84 -0.80 -0.48 8.58
N ASP A 85 0.36 -0.58 7.92
CA ASP A 85 1.13 -1.82 7.82
C ASP A 85 1.55 -2.34 9.21
N ALA A 86 1.95 -1.44 10.12
CA ALA A 86 2.33 -1.81 11.48
C ALA A 86 1.12 -2.31 12.29
N ASP A 87 -0.02 -1.63 12.19
CA ASP A 87 -1.26 -2.01 12.87
C ASP A 87 -1.79 -3.36 12.35
N LEU A 88 -1.79 -3.55 11.02
CA LEU A 88 -2.14 -4.82 10.38
C LEU A 88 -1.25 -5.95 10.89
N TYR A 89 0.07 -5.74 10.92
CA TYR A 89 1.02 -6.74 11.41
C TYR A 89 0.73 -7.16 12.86
N GLN A 90 0.42 -6.21 13.75
CA GLN A 90 0.06 -6.57 15.14
C GLN A 90 -1.26 -7.34 15.19
N SER A 91 -2.26 -6.93 14.42
CA SER A 91 -3.56 -7.60 14.39
C SER A 91 -3.46 -9.06 13.90
N GLU A 92 -2.67 -9.30 12.84
CA GLU A 92 -2.46 -10.64 12.30
C GLU A 92 -1.65 -11.49 13.29
N ARG A 93 -0.66 -10.90 13.97
CA ARG A 93 0.05 -11.60 15.04
C ARG A 93 -0.87 -12.05 16.17
N GLU A 94 -1.74 -11.17 16.66
CA GLU A 94 -2.70 -11.52 17.72
C GLU A 94 -3.69 -12.59 17.25
N ARG A 95 -4.11 -12.53 15.99
CA ARG A 95 -4.96 -13.55 15.37
C ARG A 95 -4.27 -14.91 15.34
N GLU A 96 -3.03 -14.98 14.88
CA GLU A 96 -2.24 -16.23 14.83
C GLU A 96 -2.05 -16.82 16.23
N TYR A 97 -1.73 -15.97 17.22
CA TYR A 97 -1.62 -16.42 18.61
C TYR A 97 -2.91 -17.07 19.13
N ARG A 98 -4.08 -16.56 18.74
CA ARG A 98 -5.36 -17.20 19.08
C ARG A 98 -5.53 -18.52 18.36
N HIS A 99 -5.21 -18.60 17.06
CA HIS A 99 -5.31 -19.84 16.29
C HIS A 99 -4.41 -20.96 16.84
N ILE A 100 -3.18 -20.64 17.25
CA ILE A 100 -2.26 -21.58 17.92
C ILE A 100 -2.92 -22.19 19.17
N VAL A 101 -3.70 -21.41 19.93
CA VAL A 101 -4.36 -21.86 21.16
C VAL A 101 -5.69 -22.58 20.88
N GLU A 102 -6.50 -22.05 19.97
CA GLU A 102 -7.89 -22.50 19.73
C GLU A 102 -7.96 -23.67 18.74
N ALA A 103 -7.05 -23.75 17.76
CA ALA A 103 -7.04 -24.79 16.74
C ALA A 103 -5.63 -25.33 16.39
N PRO A 104 -4.88 -25.88 17.38
CA PRO A 104 -3.48 -26.31 17.15
C PRO A 104 -3.31 -27.34 16.03
N HIS A 105 -4.31 -28.19 15.83
CA HIS A 105 -4.27 -29.26 14.83
C HIS A 105 -4.42 -28.73 13.38
N LEU A 106 -5.12 -27.61 13.19
CA LEU A 106 -5.20 -26.93 11.89
C LEU A 106 -3.89 -26.20 11.61
N GLU A 107 -3.34 -25.49 12.60
CA GLU A 107 -2.07 -24.77 12.48
C GLU A 107 -0.88 -25.68 12.13
N ILE A 108 -0.78 -26.84 12.80
CA ILE A 108 0.27 -27.83 12.51
C ILE A 108 0.14 -28.38 11.08
N LYS A 109 -1.09 -28.45 10.56
CA LYS A 109 -1.32 -28.86 9.17
C LYS A 109 -0.88 -27.74 8.22
N GLU A 110 -1.22 -26.49 8.51
CA GLU A 110 -0.84 -25.32 7.71
C GLU A 110 0.68 -25.18 7.55
N ILE A 111 1.46 -25.35 8.62
CA ILE A 111 2.93 -25.24 8.55
C ILE A 111 3.56 -26.42 7.78
N ARG A 112 2.86 -27.57 7.68
CA ARG A 112 3.38 -28.79 7.05
C ARG A 112 3.17 -28.81 5.53
N ASP A 113 2.09 -28.18 5.06
CA ASP A 113 1.72 -28.12 3.64
C ASP A 113 2.57 -27.06 2.90
#